data_AF-A0A819MZP5-F1
#
_entry.id   AF-A0A819MZP5-F1
#
_cell.length_a   1.000
_cell.length_b   1.000
_cell.length_c   1.000
_cell.angle_alpha   90.00
_cell.angle_beta   90.00
_cell.angle_gamma   90.00
#
_symmetry.space_group_name_H-M   'P 1'
#
loop_
_entity.id
_entity.type
_entity.pdbx_description
1 polymer ?
#
loop_
_entity_poly.entity_id
_entity_poly.type
_entity_poly.pdbx_seq_one_letter_code
_entity_poly.pdbx_strand_id
1 'polypeptide(L)'
;MPWNWFLELKTKINRINLFQDIDKTNQEDIKNQKISTIIFLILFTISIVALFLYSSLTPLTKTVVVEQPSLSDYKQLEEKYSNTLLCACTSVSNEYNKFISSFTPTFNQVCSSDFISDKWLDYVNYRLFLATQYHFVSDFRHSAYGFFAMLRTLCVLARQTIDDQLVSFYSTILLTENTISEDIFLVNINAIRDQFMNTSANDFIIKLDSVLLMGS
;
A
#
# COMPACT_ATOMS: atom_id res chain seq x y z
N MET A 1 -3.45 -21.95 -66.99
CA MET A 1 -3.00 -23.18 -66.31
C MET A 1 -3.64 -23.52 -64.94
N PRO A 2 -4.64 -22.81 -64.35
CA PRO A 2 -5.28 -23.28 -63.09
C PRO A 2 -6.41 -24.32 -63.28
N TRP A 3 -7.04 -24.35 -64.46
CA TRP A 3 -8.26 -25.13 -64.70
C TRP A 3 -8.05 -26.65 -64.68
N ASN A 4 -6.88 -27.13 -65.12
CA ASN A 4 -6.60 -28.57 -65.18
C ASN A 4 -6.51 -29.20 -63.78
N TRP A 5 -5.95 -28.47 -62.82
CA TRP A 5 -5.82 -28.91 -61.44
C TRP A 5 -7.18 -29.05 -60.72
N PHE A 6 -8.10 -28.11 -60.95
CA PHE A 6 -9.46 -28.20 -60.39
C PHE A 6 -10.24 -29.41 -60.91
N LEU A 7 -10.08 -29.75 -62.19
CA LEU A 7 -10.70 -30.92 -62.81
C LEU A 7 -10.10 -32.23 -62.26
N GLU A 8 -8.78 -32.31 -62.11
CA GLU A 8 -8.11 -33.46 -61.49
C GLU A 8 -8.49 -33.63 -60.02
N LEU A 9 -8.62 -32.53 -59.27
CA LEU A 9 -9.05 -32.55 -57.88
C LEU A 9 -10.51 -33.01 -57.75
N LYS A 10 -11.41 -32.46 -58.57
CA LYS A 10 -12.83 -32.83 -58.59
C LYS A 10 -13.03 -34.30 -58.94
N THR A 11 -12.27 -34.82 -59.90
CA THR A 11 -12.35 -36.24 -60.29
C THR A 11 -11.80 -37.17 -59.22
N LYS A 12 -10.73 -36.78 -58.51
CA LYS A 12 -10.22 -37.54 -57.36
C LYS A 12 -11.20 -37.53 -56.17
N ILE A 13 -11.74 -36.36 -55.80
CA ILE A 13 -12.70 -36.24 -54.68
C ILE A 13 -13.98 -37.05 -54.93
N ASN A 14 -14.51 -37.02 -56.16
CA ASN A 14 -15.71 -37.79 -56.52
C ASN A 14 -15.52 -39.32 -56.51
N ARG A 15 -14.27 -39.80 -56.44
CA ARG A 15 -13.95 -41.23 -56.30
C ARG A 15 -13.81 -41.68 -54.84
N ILE A 16 -13.75 -40.75 -53.89
CA ILE A 16 -13.59 -41.07 -52.48
C ILE A 16 -14.96 -41.49 -51.91
N ASN A 17 -14.96 -42.62 -51.21
CA ASN A 17 -16.09 -43.10 -50.43
C ASN A 17 -15.58 -43.58 -49.07
N LEU A 18 -15.46 -42.65 -48.12
CA LEU A 18 -14.94 -42.92 -46.78
C LEU A 18 -15.86 -43.85 -45.97
N PHE A 19 -17.14 -43.90 -46.31
CA PHE A 19 -18.15 -44.76 -45.67
C PHE A 19 -18.50 -45.98 -46.52
N GLN A 20 -17.56 -46.46 -47.35
CA GLN A 20 -17.78 -47.65 -48.16
C GLN A 20 -18.05 -48.87 -47.28
N ASP A 21 -19.21 -49.48 -47.48
CA ASP A 21 -19.59 -50.75 -46.89
C ASP A 21 -19.50 -51.83 -47.97
N ILE A 22 -18.69 -52.87 -47.72
CA ILE A 22 -18.39 -53.94 -48.68
C ILE A 22 -19.64 -54.80 -48.94
N ASP A 23 -20.55 -54.88 -47.96
CA ASP A 23 -21.73 -55.73 -48.03
C ASP A 23 -22.92 -55.04 -48.73
N LYS A 24 -22.83 -53.72 -48.98
CA LYS A 24 -23.87 -52.93 -49.64
C LYS A 24 -23.51 -52.60 -51.08
N THR A 25 -24.12 -53.31 -52.02
CA THR A 25 -23.90 -53.18 -53.47
C THR A 25 -25.02 -52.44 -54.21
N ASN A 26 -26.13 -52.10 -53.54
CA ASN A 26 -27.23 -51.36 -54.15
C ASN A 26 -26.80 -49.93 -54.51
N GLN A 27 -27.27 -49.44 -55.65
CA GLN A 27 -26.97 -48.09 -56.15
C GLN A 27 -27.37 -46.98 -55.16
N GLU A 28 -28.47 -47.18 -54.43
CA GLU A 28 -28.95 -46.21 -53.44
C GLU A 28 -28.00 -46.11 -52.23
N ASP A 29 -27.51 -47.26 -51.74
CA ASP A 29 -26.55 -47.31 -50.64
C ASP A 29 -25.23 -46.63 -51.04
N ILE A 30 -24.70 -46.94 -52.22
CA ILE A 30 -23.46 -46.32 -52.73
C ILE A 30 -23.63 -44.80 -52.86
N LYS A 31 -24.80 -44.33 -53.30
CA LYS A 31 -25.10 -42.89 -53.41
C LYS A 31 -25.11 -42.22 -52.03
N ASN A 32 -25.76 -42.84 -51.05
CA ASN A 32 -25.82 -42.33 -49.67
C ASN A 32 -24.43 -42.29 -49.01
N GLN A 33 -23.61 -43.33 -49.20
CA GLN A 33 -22.24 -43.36 -48.68
C GLN A 33 -21.36 -42.23 -49.27
N LYS A 34 -21.48 -41.95 -50.57
CA LYS A 34 -20.79 -40.83 -51.23
C LYS A 34 -21.27 -39.47 -50.72
N ILE A 35 -22.59 -39.30 -50.52
CA ILE A 35 -23.15 -38.06 -49.95
C ILE A 35 -22.65 -37.86 -48.52
N SER A 36 -22.68 -38.89 -47.67
CA SER A 36 -22.14 -38.84 -46.31
C SER A 36 -20.65 -38.50 -46.30
N THR A 37 -19.88 -39.05 -47.25
CA THR A 37 -18.46 -38.70 -47.43
C THR A 37 -18.27 -37.21 -47.73
N ILE A 38 -19.06 -36.63 -48.63
CA ILE A 38 -18.99 -35.20 -48.95
C ILE A 38 -19.37 -34.35 -47.74
N ILE A 39 -20.45 -34.70 -47.04
CA ILE A 39 -20.90 -33.99 -45.83
C ILE A 39 -19.81 -34.04 -44.75
N PHE A 40 -19.23 -35.21 -44.50
CA PHE A 40 -18.14 -35.38 -43.54
C PHE A 40 -16.92 -34.52 -43.91
N LEU A 41 -16.48 -34.54 -45.16
CA LEU A 41 -15.33 -33.73 -45.60
C LEU A 41 -15.61 -32.22 -45.46
N ILE A 42 -16.82 -31.77 -45.76
CA ILE A 42 -17.22 -30.37 -45.56
C ILE A 42 -17.18 -30.01 -44.08
N LEU A 43 -17.82 -30.80 -43.21
CA LEU A 43 -17.87 -30.56 -41.77
C LEU A 43 -16.47 -30.62 -41.12
N PHE A 44 -15.65 -31.57 -41.55
CA PHE A 44 -14.26 -31.71 -41.10
C PHE A 44 -13.43 -30.49 -41.48
N THR A 45 -13.55 -30.03 -42.74
CA THR A 45 -12.87 -28.83 -43.21
C THR A 45 -13.33 -27.59 -42.43
N ILE A 46 -14.64 -27.44 -42.21
CA ILE A 46 -15.19 -26.34 -41.40
C ILE A 46 -14.63 -26.38 -39.97
N SER A 47 -14.55 -27.56 -39.36
CA SER A 47 -14.03 -27.74 -38.00
C SER A 47 -12.54 -27.35 -37.90
N ILE A 48 -11.72 -27.78 -38.86
CA ILE A 48 -10.30 -27.40 -38.92
C ILE A 48 -10.14 -25.88 -39.10
N VAL A 49 -10.91 -25.28 -40.01
CA VAL A 49 -10.87 -23.84 -40.25
C VAL A 49 -11.28 -23.08 -38.98
N ALA A 50 -12.32 -23.53 -38.27
CA ALA A 50 -12.77 -22.92 -37.02
C ALA A 50 -11.70 -22.99 -35.93
N LEU A 51 -11.04 -24.15 -35.75
CA LEU A 51 -9.94 -24.31 -34.79
C LEU A 51 -8.72 -23.42 -35.14
N PHE A 52 -8.38 -23.36 -36.42
CA PHE A 52 -7.27 -22.51 -36.89
C PHE A 52 -7.56 -21.03 -36.67
N LEU A 53 -8.78 -20.58 -36.98
CA LEU A 53 -9.22 -19.21 -36.72
C LEU A 53 -9.20 -18.90 -35.22
N TYR A 54 -9.76 -19.78 -34.39
CA TYR A 54 -9.73 -19.61 -32.94
C TYR A 54 -8.31 -19.45 -32.40
N SER A 55 -7.40 -20.33 -32.81
CA SER A 55 -5.99 -20.28 -32.40
C SER A 55 -5.27 -19.02 -32.90
N SER A 56 -5.61 -18.52 -34.08
CA SER A 56 -4.96 -17.34 -34.68
C SER A 56 -5.50 -16.02 -34.15
N LEU A 57 -6.78 -16.00 -33.77
CA LEU A 57 -7.48 -14.81 -33.27
C LEU A 57 -7.34 -14.63 -31.76
N THR A 58 -6.96 -15.68 -31.02
CA THR A 58 -6.73 -15.57 -29.58
C THR A 58 -5.46 -14.74 -29.34
N PRO A 59 -5.55 -13.55 -28.75
CA PRO A 59 -4.37 -12.73 -28.50
C PRO A 59 -3.46 -13.43 -27.49
N LEU A 60 -2.17 -13.46 -27.80
CA LEU A 60 -1.15 -13.96 -26.88
C LEU A 60 -0.78 -12.85 -25.89
N THR A 61 -1.04 -13.08 -24.60
CA THR A 61 -0.56 -12.21 -23.54
C THR A 61 0.96 -12.32 -23.44
N LYS A 62 1.65 -11.19 -23.42
CA LYS A 62 3.10 -11.13 -23.19
C LYS A 62 3.38 -10.34 -21.93
N THR A 63 4.22 -10.90 -21.07
CA THR A 63 4.77 -10.18 -19.92
C THR A 63 5.93 -9.31 -20.38
N VAL A 64 5.85 -8.01 -20.08
CA VAL A 64 6.93 -7.04 -20.33
C VAL A 64 7.50 -6.62 -18.99
N VAL A 65 8.82 -6.73 -18.84
CA VAL A 65 9.52 -6.32 -17.62
C VAL A 65 10.14 -4.95 -17.85
N VAL A 66 9.89 -4.03 -16.93
CA VAL A 66 10.49 -2.70 -16.89
C VAL A 66 11.37 -2.62 -15.65
N GLU A 67 12.67 -2.43 -15.83
CA GLU A 67 13.61 -2.34 -14.71
C GLU A 67 13.64 -0.92 -14.13
N GLN A 68 13.56 -0.81 -12.80
CA GLN A 68 13.67 0.45 -12.05
C GLN A 68 12.82 1.59 -12.62
N PRO A 69 11.48 1.42 -12.74
CA PRO A 69 10.62 2.46 -13.28
C PRO A 69 10.66 3.72 -12.41
N SER A 70 10.56 4.90 -13.04
CA SER A 70 10.32 6.14 -12.29
C SER A 70 8.89 6.14 -11.74
N LEU A 71 8.60 7.01 -10.76
CA LEU A 71 7.24 7.17 -10.23
C LEU A 71 6.25 7.57 -11.34
N SER A 72 6.68 8.40 -12.30
CA SER A 72 5.85 8.76 -13.45
C SER A 72 5.58 7.59 -14.38
N ASP A 73 6.54 6.70 -14.58
CA ASP A 73 6.34 5.49 -15.40
C ASP A 73 5.35 4.55 -14.72
N TYR A 74 5.51 4.36 -13.39
CA TYR A 74 4.57 3.57 -12.60
C TYR A 74 3.14 4.11 -12.73
N LYS A 75 2.93 5.41 -12.51
CA LYS A 75 1.59 6.03 -12.58
C LYS A 75 0.95 5.86 -13.97
N GLN A 76 1.72 6.02 -15.05
CA GLN A 76 1.22 5.80 -16.41
C GLN A 76 0.88 4.33 -16.69
N LEU A 77 1.70 3.39 -16.20
CA LEU A 77 1.47 1.96 -16.36
C LEU A 77 0.28 1.49 -15.52
N GLU A 78 0.11 2.03 -14.31
CA GLU A 78 -1.00 1.73 -13.41
C GLU A 78 -2.32 2.17 -14.04
N GLU A 79 -2.38 3.36 -14.65
CA GLU A 79 -3.57 3.84 -15.37
C GLU A 79 -3.98 2.91 -16.51
N LYS A 80 -3.01 2.35 -17.23
CA LYS A 80 -3.26 1.52 -18.42
C LYS A 80 -3.45 0.03 -18.11
N TYR A 81 -2.83 -0.47 -17.05
CA TYR A 81 -2.72 -1.91 -16.76
C TYR A 81 -3.02 -2.26 -15.29
N SER A 82 -3.82 -1.45 -14.58
CA SER A 82 -4.13 -1.60 -13.14
C SER A 82 -4.37 -3.03 -12.65
N ASN A 83 -5.12 -3.83 -13.40
CA ASN A 83 -5.49 -5.20 -13.01
C ASN A 83 -4.38 -6.24 -13.18
N THR A 84 -3.33 -5.94 -13.95
CA THR A 84 -2.27 -6.90 -14.31
C THR A 84 -0.87 -6.38 -14.00
N LEU A 85 -0.72 -5.11 -13.64
CA LEU A 85 0.54 -4.51 -13.28
C LEU A 85 1.01 -5.07 -11.93
N LEU A 86 2.24 -5.57 -11.90
CA LEU A 86 2.93 -5.99 -10.69
C LEU A 86 4.23 -5.20 -10.60
N CYS A 87 4.41 -4.45 -9.52
CA CYS A 87 5.60 -3.66 -9.27
C CYS A 87 6.20 -4.07 -7.91
N ALA A 88 7.09 -5.06 -7.94
CA ALA A 88 7.71 -5.58 -6.73
C ALA A 88 8.64 -4.54 -6.08
N CYS A 89 8.56 -4.41 -4.76
CA CYS A 89 9.42 -3.52 -4.01
C CYS A 89 10.84 -4.11 -3.91
N THR A 90 11.86 -3.25 -4.00
CA THR A 90 13.26 -3.65 -3.77
C THR A 90 13.51 -4.06 -2.32
N SER A 91 12.76 -3.48 -1.38
CA SER A 91 12.73 -3.86 0.03
C SER A 91 11.28 -3.99 0.48
N VAL A 92 10.97 -5.12 1.12
CA VAL A 92 9.64 -5.39 1.70
C VAL A 92 9.42 -4.58 2.98
N SER A 93 10.50 -4.20 3.66
CA SER A 93 10.48 -3.47 4.93
C SER A 93 11.09 -2.09 4.74
N ASN A 94 10.30 -1.05 5.01
CA ASN A 94 10.73 0.33 4.92
C ASN A 94 10.35 1.10 6.19
N GLU A 95 11.35 1.57 6.92
CA GLU A 95 11.15 2.46 8.06
C GLU A 95 10.56 3.80 7.62
N TYR A 96 9.66 4.35 8.44
CA TYR A 96 8.99 5.63 8.16
C TYR A 96 9.98 6.80 8.08
N ASN A 97 11.12 6.71 8.77
CA ASN A 97 12.20 7.70 8.67
C ASN A 97 12.78 7.88 7.26
N LYS A 98 12.60 6.92 6.34
CA LYS A 98 13.13 7.00 4.97
C LYS A 98 12.33 7.92 4.07
N PHE A 99 11.04 8.12 4.37
CA PHE A 99 10.12 8.87 3.51
C PHE A 99 9.34 9.97 4.23
N ILE A 100 9.36 10.02 5.57
CA ILE A 100 8.83 11.16 6.34
C ILE A 100 10.00 12.05 6.77
N SER A 101 10.14 13.19 6.09
CA SER A 101 11.35 14.01 6.16
C SER A 101 11.49 14.87 7.43
N SER A 102 10.40 15.26 8.10
CA SER A 102 10.48 15.99 9.37
C SER A 102 9.12 16.12 10.06
N PHE A 103 9.08 15.83 11.36
CA PHE A 103 8.01 16.25 12.27
C PHE A 103 8.57 17.34 13.17
N THR A 104 7.93 18.52 13.20
CA THR A 104 8.39 19.65 14.02
C THR A 104 7.37 19.91 15.12
N PRO A 105 7.58 19.39 16.34
CA PRO A 105 6.63 19.58 17.42
C PRO A 105 6.63 21.04 17.89
N THR A 106 5.43 21.59 18.07
CA THR A 106 5.23 22.94 18.63
C THR A 106 4.72 22.82 20.05
N PHE A 107 5.52 23.31 21.00
CA PHE A 107 5.12 23.36 22.42
C PHE A 107 4.45 24.69 22.74
N ASN A 108 3.68 24.71 23.83
CA ASN A 108 3.08 25.95 24.33
C ASN A 108 4.18 26.98 24.65
N GLN A 109 3.94 28.25 24.31
CA GLN A 109 4.89 29.36 24.52
C GLN A 109 5.38 29.49 25.98
N VAL A 110 4.54 29.07 26.94
CA VAL A 110 4.92 29.07 28.35
C VAL A 110 6.14 28.17 28.63
N CYS A 111 6.31 27.09 27.87
CA CYS A 111 7.42 26.14 27.97
C CYS A 111 8.73 26.65 27.37
N SER A 112 8.74 27.88 26.84
CA SER A 112 9.93 28.61 26.42
C SER A 112 10.01 30.00 27.07
N SER A 113 9.16 30.27 28.07
CA SER A 113 9.11 31.56 28.77
C SER A 113 9.97 31.57 30.03
N ASP A 114 10.22 32.77 30.57
CA ASP A 114 10.94 32.93 31.83
C ASP A 114 10.26 32.22 33.01
N PHE A 115 8.95 31.94 32.93
CA PHE A 115 8.17 31.31 34.02
C PHE A 115 8.64 29.90 34.41
N ILE A 116 9.40 29.23 33.55
CA ILE A 116 9.98 27.91 33.84
C ILE A 116 11.50 27.96 34.05
N SER A 117 12.10 29.16 34.02
CA SER A 117 13.54 29.34 34.19
C SER A 117 13.96 29.19 35.65
N ASP A 118 15.22 28.78 35.88
CA ASP A 118 15.79 28.72 37.22
C ASP A 118 15.74 30.10 37.91
N LYS A 119 16.04 31.17 37.17
CA LYS A 119 16.00 32.55 37.66
C LYS A 119 14.62 32.93 38.22
N TRP A 120 13.55 32.58 37.51
CA TRP A 120 12.20 32.88 37.98
C TRP A 120 11.83 32.03 39.20
N LEU A 121 12.16 30.74 39.18
CA LEU A 121 11.92 29.84 40.30
C LEU A 121 12.64 30.31 41.56
N ASP A 122 13.90 30.73 41.46
CA ASP A 122 14.67 31.30 42.57
C ASP A 122 14.04 32.59 43.10
N TYR A 123 13.56 33.47 42.20
CA TYR A 123 12.90 34.71 42.58
C TYR A 123 11.61 34.47 43.37
N VAL A 124 10.80 33.48 42.99
CA VAL A 124 9.53 33.17 43.67
C VAL A 124 9.71 32.18 44.83
N ASN A 125 10.91 31.69 45.09
CA ASN A 125 11.19 30.75 46.17
C ASN A 125 11.23 31.48 47.52
N TYR A 126 10.11 31.47 48.24
CA TYR A 126 9.99 32.13 49.54
C TYR A 126 11.03 31.65 50.57
N ARG A 127 11.51 30.40 50.50
CA ARG A 127 12.46 29.84 51.47
C ARG A 127 13.83 30.52 51.42
N LEU A 128 14.23 31.05 50.26
CA LEU A 128 15.48 31.79 50.11
C LEU A 128 15.45 33.17 50.80
N PHE A 129 14.26 33.73 51.03
CA PHE A 129 14.09 35.08 51.61
C PHE A 129 13.78 35.08 53.12
N LEU A 130 13.52 33.90 53.72
CA LEU A 130 13.22 33.72 55.15
C LEU A 130 14.34 34.18 56.08
N ALA A 131 15.57 34.32 55.60
CA ALA A 131 16.67 34.83 56.41
C ALA A 131 16.54 36.33 56.73
N THR A 132 15.63 37.08 56.09
CA THR A 132 15.62 38.55 56.21
C THR A 132 14.29 39.24 56.53
N GLN A 133 13.10 38.70 56.20
CA GLN A 133 11.83 39.40 56.51
C GLN A 133 10.62 38.47 56.77
N TYR A 134 9.75 38.90 57.70
CA TYR A 134 8.45 38.29 58.02
C TYR A 134 7.50 38.46 56.81
N HIS A 135 7.27 37.40 56.04
CA HIS A 135 6.31 37.40 54.93
C HIS A 135 4.97 36.77 55.35
N PHE A 136 3.86 37.41 55.01
CA PHE A 136 2.50 36.94 55.32
C PHE A 136 2.15 35.70 54.48
N VAL A 137 1.28 34.82 55.01
CA VAL A 137 0.77 33.63 54.30
C VAL A 137 0.00 34.00 53.00
N SER A 138 -0.46 35.25 52.89
CA SER A 138 -1.09 35.80 51.68
C SER A 138 -0.11 36.25 50.59
N ASP A 139 1.21 36.18 50.83
CA ASP A 139 2.22 36.49 49.82
C ASP A 139 2.17 35.45 48.71
N PHE A 140 2.02 35.91 47.46
CA PHE A 140 2.00 35.06 46.26
C PHE A 140 3.18 34.07 46.23
N ARG A 141 4.35 34.46 46.72
CA ARG A 141 5.57 33.62 46.74
C ARG A 141 5.43 32.37 47.61
N HIS A 142 4.45 32.34 48.51
CA HIS A 142 4.19 31.18 49.36
C HIS A 142 3.79 29.93 48.54
N SER A 143 3.00 30.10 47.47
CA SER A 143 2.55 29.02 46.59
C SER A 143 3.12 29.10 45.17
N ALA A 144 3.60 30.27 44.73
CA ALA A 144 4.10 30.49 43.38
C ALA A 144 5.21 29.51 42.98
N TYR A 145 6.18 29.26 43.86
CA TYR A 145 7.25 28.30 43.56
C TYR A 145 6.69 26.92 43.17
N GLY A 146 5.72 26.40 43.93
CA GLY A 146 5.10 25.11 43.64
C GLY A 146 4.40 25.08 42.29
N PHE A 147 3.60 26.11 41.97
CA PHE A 147 2.91 26.21 40.68
C PHE A 147 3.87 26.32 39.50
N PHE A 148 4.90 27.17 39.57
CA PHE A 148 5.88 27.32 38.49
C PHE A 148 6.82 26.12 38.37
N ALA A 149 7.17 25.46 39.47
CA ALA A 149 7.91 24.21 39.44
C ALA A 149 7.09 23.10 38.76
N MET A 150 5.80 22.98 39.10
CA MET A 150 4.89 22.05 38.42
C MET A 150 4.77 22.36 36.92
N LEU A 151 4.64 23.64 36.55
CA LEU A 151 4.61 24.07 35.16
C LEU A 151 5.88 23.68 34.39
N ARG A 152 7.07 23.89 34.99
CA ARG A 152 8.34 23.43 34.41
C ARG A 152 8.34 21.92 34.20
N THR A 153 7.90 21.17 35.20
CA THR A 153 7.80 19.70 35.10
C THR A 153 6.88 19.27 33.98
N LEU A 154 5.69 19.87 33.85
CA LEU A 154 4.76 19.59 32.75
C LEU A 154 5.40 19.84 31.37
N CYS A 155 6.12 20.95 31.23
CA CYS A 155 6.83 21.29 30.00
C CYS A 155 7.95 20.30 29.66
N VAL A 156 8.73 19.86 30.65
CA VAL A 156 9.79 18.86 30.47
C VAL A 156 9.19 17.52 30.10
N LEU A 157 8.15 17.06 30.82
CA LEU A 157 7.47 15.81 30.53
C LEU A 157 6.86 15.80 29.13
N ALA A 158 6.20 16.89 28.72
CA ALA A 158 5.62 17.00 27.39
C ALA A 158 6.68 16.86 26.30
N ARG A 159 7.83 17.53 26.47
CA ARG A 159 8.94 17.44 25.50
C ARG A 159 9.51 16.02 25.42
N GLN A 160 9.82 15.43 26.56
CA GLN A 160 10.35 14.07 26.63
C GLN A 160 9.38 13.05 26.04
N THR A 161 8.08 13.16 26.32
CA THR A 161 7.08 12.27 25.72
C THR A 161 7.08 12.37 24.20
N ILE A 162 7.10 13.58 23.65
CA ILE A 162 7.13 13.74 22.19
C ILE A 162 8.43 13.20 21.60
N ASP A 163 9.58 13.49 22.22
CA ASP A 163 10.88 12.99 21.75
C ASP A 163 10.93 11.45 21.75
N ASP A 164 10.47 10.80 22.82
CA ASP A 164 10.40 9.34 22.93
C ASP A 164 9.44 8.74 21.88
N GLN A 165 8.28 9.36 21.69
CA GLN A 165 7.28 8.91 20.73
C GLN A 165 7.73 9.10 19.28
N LEU A 166 8.54 10.13 19.00
CA LEU A 166 9.14 10.33 17.69
C LEU A 166 10.14 9.22 17.36
N VAL A 167 10.94 8.77 18.33
CA VAL A 167 11.84 7.61 18.12
C VAL A 167 11.03 6.39 17.70
N SER A 168 9.94 6.09 18.41
CA SER A 168 9.04 4.97 18.09
C SER A 168 8.41 5.11 16.70
N PHE A 169 7.85 6.29 16.40
CA PHE A 169 7.24 6.60 15.12
C PHE A 169 8.21 6.40 13.95
N TYR A 170 9.42 6.94 14.06
CA TYR A 170 10.42 6.85 12.99
C TYR A 170 10.97 5.43 12.78
N SER A 171 10.96 4.60 13.84
CA SER A 171 11.32 3.19 13.78
C SER A 171 10.20 2.27 13.27
N THR A 172 8.99 2.81 13.08
CA THR A 172 7.85 2.02 12.57
C THR A 172 8.13 1.58 11.13
N ILE A 173 7.75 0.35 10.80
CA ILE A 173 8.03 -0.29 9.50
C ILE A 173 6.74 -0.36 8.69
N LEU A 174 6.81 0.07 7.44
CA LEU A 174 5.83 -0.24 6.40
C LEU A 174 6.23 -1.53 5.70
N LEU A 175 5.35 -2.54 5.74
CA LEU A 175 5.55 -3.85 5.12
C LEU A 175 4.77 -3.96 3.80
N THR A 176 5.47 -4.04 2.68
CA THR A 176 4.85 -4.09 1.33
C THR A 176 5.71 -4.91 0.38
N GLU A 177 5.17 -6.00 -0.17
CA GLU A 177 5.85 -6.81 -1.19
C GLU A 177 5.84 -6.13 -2.56
N ASN A 178 4.73 -5.47 -2.88
CA ASN A 178 4.53 -4.70 -4.09
C ASN A 178 4.23 -3.24 -3.78
N THR A 179 4.42 -2.38 -4.76
CA THR A 179 4.05 -0.97 -4.69
C THR A 179 2.57 -0.85 -4.37
N ILE A 180 2.24 -0.06 -3.35
CA ILE A 180 0.87 0.23 -2.95
C ILE A 180 0.38 1.50 -3.62
N SER A 181 -0.94 1.61 -3.79
CA SER A 181 -1.54 2.84 -4.31
C SER A 181 -1.35 4.01 -3.34
N GLU A 182 -1.45 5.22 -3.88
CA GLU A 182 -1.38 6.46 -3.10
C GLU A 182 -2.45 6.51 -2.00
N ASP A 183 -3.66 6.04 -2.28
CA ASP A 183 -4.74 5.96 -1.30
C ASP A 183 -4.40 5.03 -0.13
N ILE A 184 -3.88 3.84 -0.42
CA ILE A 184 -3.48 2.87 0.62
C ILE A 184 -2.32 3.45 1.43
N PHE A 185 -1.36 4.09 0.77
CA PHE A 185 -0.26 4.76 1.46
C PHE A 185 -0.79 5.83 2.42
N LEU A 186 -1.69 6.71 1.98
CA LEU A 186 -2.30 7.74 2.82
C LEU A 186 -3.08 7.17 4.00
N VAL A 187 -3.82 6.07 3.80
CA VAL A 187 -4.51 5.36 4.90
C VAL A 187 -3.52 4.86 5.95
N ASN A 188 -2.41 4.24 5.53
CA ASN A 188 -1.38 3.76 6.45
C ASN A 188 -0.72 4.91 7.23
N ILE A 189 -0.35 5.99 6.55
CA ILE A 189 0.24 7.17 7.17
C ILE A 189 -0.72 7.79 8.19
N ASN A 190 -2.01 7.94 7.84
CA ASN A 190 -3.00 8.51 8.74
C ASN A 190 -3.21 7.63 9.98
N ALA A 191 -3.26 6.31 9.82
CA ALA A 191 -3.39 5.38 10.94
C ALA A 191 -2.20 5.49 11.92
N ILE A 192 -0.97 5.52 11.41
CA ILE A 192 0.23 5.65 12.25
C ILE A 192 0.33 7.04 12.89
N ARG A 193 -0.09 8.10 12.20
CA ARG A 193 -0.23 9.44 12.79
C ARG A 193 -1.20 9.42 13.96
N ASP A 194 -2.39 8.85 13.77
CA ASP A 194 -3.42 8.84 14.80
C ASP A 194 -2.98 7.98 16.01
N GLN A 195 -2.27 6.88 15.75
CA GLN A 195 -1.61 6.10 16.79
C GLN A 195 -0.60 6.94 17.57
N PHE A 196 0.31 7.64 16.88
CA PHE A 196 1.30 8.52 17.52
C PHE A 196 0.65 9.56 18.42
N MET A 197 -0.44 10.19 17.97
CA MET A 197 -1.17 11.18 18.78
C MET A 197 -1.77 10.56 20.05
N ASN A 198 -2.40 9.39 19.92
CA ASN A 198 -3.04 8.69 21.04
C ASN A 198 -2.02 8.14 22.04
N THR A 199 -0.93 7.52 21.56
CA THR A 199 0.14 6.99 22.43
C THR A 199 0.88 8.13 23.13
N SER A 200 1.14 9.23 22.45
CA SER A 200 1.74 10.42 23.06
C SER A 200 0.90 10.99 24.20
N ALA A 201 -0.43 11.11 24.00
CA ALA A 201 -1.32 11.60 25.04
C ALA A 201 -1.32 10.66 26.26
N ASN A 202 -1.44 9.35 26.03
CA ASN A 202 -1.47 8.35 27.10
C ASN A 202 -0.14 8.29 27.88
N ASP A 203 1.00 8.29 27.17
CA ASP A 203 2.33 8.26 27.78
C ASP A 203 2.58 9.52 28.62
N PHE A 204 2.11 10.68 28.16
CA PHE A 204 2.18 11.90 28.95
C PHE A 204 1.41 11.78 30.27
N ILE A 205 0.17 11.27 30.22
CA ILE A 205 -0.66 11.06 31.41
C ILE A 205 0.01 10.08 32.38
N ILE A 206 0.51 8.95 31.88
CA ILE A 206 1.20 7.95 32.71
C ILE A 206 2.44 8.56 33.39
N LYS A 207 3.25 9.31 32.63
CA LYS A 207 4.42 9.99 33.19
C LYS A 207 4.01 11.04 34.22
N LEU A 208 2.95 11.80 33.97
CA LEU A 208 2.43 12.79 34.92
C LEU A 208 1.97 12.14 36.23
N ASP A 209 1.19 11.06 36.15
CA ASP A 209 0.70 10.32 37.33
C ASP A 209 1.85 9.78 38.17
N SER A 210 2.90 9.24 37.53
CA SER A 210 4.07 8.74 38.25
C SER A 210 4.81 9.84 39.03
N VAL A 211 4.90 11.05 38.48
CA VAL A 211 5.50 12.20 39.17
C VAL A 211 4.61 12.70 40.32
N LEU A 212 3.28 12.73 40.12
CA LEU A 212 2.34 13.16 41.16
C LEU A 212 2.34 12.19 42.36
N LEU A 213 2.45 10.88 42.10
CA LEU A 213 2.52 9.86 43.15
C LEU A 213 3.85 9.85 43.92
N MET A 214 4.95 10.31 43.32
CA MET A 214 6.24 10.47 44.02
C MET A 214 6.30 11.76 44.85
N GLY A 215 5.43 12.73 44.57
CA GLY A 215 5.36 14.01 45.28
C GLY A 215 4.40 14.04 46.47
N SER A 216 3.61 12.98 46.69
CA SER A 216 2.70 12.78 47.83
C SER A 216 3.33 11.95 48.94
#